data_AF-A0A317E880-F1
#
_entry.id   AF-A0A317E880-F1
#
_cell.length_a   1.000
_cell.length_b   1.000
_cell.length_c   1.000
_cell.angle_alpha   90.00
_cell.angle_beta   90.00
_cell.angle_gamma   90.00
#
_symmetry.space_group_name_H-M   'P 1'
#
loop_
_entity.id
_entity.type
_entity.pdbx_description
1 polymer ?
#
loop_
_entity_poly.entity_id
_entity_poly.type
_entity_poly.pdbx_seq_one_letter_code
_entity_poly.pdbx_strand_id
1 'polypeptide(L)'
;MGTGTVDAALAAKQPLAALLTAIASLATAAGKGLYFAGIGAPATYDLSSFVRGLSGVGDAAGLRTAIAAAGTEGPEISSPLTVKSGTYPEIRIATTVDGTPDQRAFKIIIDHPRRLLAIQATSDFGSYIRNIIQFGHDGQISAAGDISISKPPGTNRSFSIYSDGIPRWSVSANSGSEGGGNTGSDFGINRFSDNGDYLGTSMFIDRGTGLITMSGGLTSDGPVRYRVYTRGTLPTPAAFTVGWAQVSNPESGKSLFVYCNGTAWVYIDGSAVTIA
;
A
#
# COMPACT_ATOMS: atom_id res chain seq x y z
N MET A 1 -69.15 -58.96 -50.66
CA MET A 1 -69.06 -58.02 -49.52
C MET A 1 -67.71 -58.23 -48.85
N GLY A 2 -66.73 -57.38 -49.13
CA GLY A 2 -65.47 -57.33 -48.39
C GLY A 2 -65.39 -56.00 -47.67
N THR A 3 -65.92 -55.92 -46.46
CA THR A 3 -65.91 -54.72 -45.61
C THR A 3 -64.64 -54.62 -44.75
N GLY A 4 -63.60 -55.38 -45.06
CA GLY A 4 -62.37 -55.50 -44.25
C GLY A 4 -61.19 -54.63 -44.68
N THR A 5 -61.35 -53.63 -45.57
CA THR A 5 -60.20 -53.15 -46.37
C THR A 5 -59.84 -51.67 -46.29
N VAL A 6 -60.62 -50.82 -45.61
CA VAL A 6 -60.25 -49.40 -45.41
C VAL A 6 -60.09 -49.08 -43.92
N ASP A 7 -61.05 -49.44 -43.07
CA ASP A 7 -60.99 -49.14 -41.64
C ASP A 7 -59.84 -49.88 -40.92
N ALA A 8 -59.56 -51.13 -41.29
CA ALA A 8 -58.41 -51.87 -40.77
C ALA A 8 -57.06 -51.28 -41.24
N ALA A 9 -57.03 -50.73 -42.47
CA ALA A 9 -55.86 -50.05 -43.01
C ALA A 9 -55.65 -48.65 -42.39
N LEU A 10 -56.74 -47.98 -42.01
CA LEU A 10 -56.75 -46.66 -41.37
C LEU A 10 -56.52 -46.73 -39.86
N ALA A 11 -56.95 -47.81 -39.19
CA ALA A 11 -56.72 -48.06 -37.77
C ALA A 11 -55.23 -48.19 -37.41
N ALA A 12 -54.37 -48.53 -38.38
CA ALA A 12 -52.92 -48.57 -38.23
C ALA A 12 -52.24 -47.22 -38.58
N LYS A 13 -52.99 -46.19 -38.98
CA LYS A 13 -52.47 -44.84 -39.27
C LYS A 13 -52.68 -43.92 -38.09
N GLN A 14 -51.80 -42.92 -37.94
CA GLN A 14 -51.95 -41.93 -36.89
C GLN A 14 -53.23 -41.10 -37.11
N PRO A 15 -54.12 -40.95 -36.10
CA PRO A 15 -55.32 -40.13 -36.22
C PRO A 15 -55.00 -38.69 -36.61
N LEU A 16 -55.85 -38.05 -37.41
CA LEU A 16 -55.68 -36.66 -37.80
C LEU A 16 -55.72 -35.76 -36.55
N ALA A 17 -54.55 -35.24 -36.15
CA ALA A 17 -54.41 -34.30 -35.04
C ALA A 17 -53.91 -32.96 -35.58
N ALA A 18 -54.68 -31.88 -35.36
CA ALA A 18 -54.39 -30.55 -35.90
C ALA A 18 -52.98 -30.05 -35.53
N LEU A 19 -52.55 -30.30 -34.29
CA LEU A 19 -51.20 -29.96 -33.83
C LEU A 19 -50.12 -30.73 -34.60
N LEU A 20 -50.31 -32.03 -34.82
CA LEU A 20 -49.34 -32.85 -35.53
C LEU A 20 -49.21 -32.40 -36.98
N THR A 21 -50.34 -32.11 -37.65
CA THR A 21 -50.35 -31.57 -39.01
C THR A 21 -49.62 -30.22 -39.06
N ALA A 22 -49.83 -29.35 -38.06
CA ALA A 22 -49.15 -28.06 -37.97
C ALA A 22 -47.63 -28.21 -37.75
N ILE A 23 -47.20 -29.11 -36.86
CA ILE A 23 -45.78 -29.42 -36.65
C ILE A 23 -45.15 -29.99 -37.93
N ALA A 24 -45.85 -30.89 -38.62
CA ALA A 24 -45.37 -31.51 -39.86
C ALA A 24 -45.28 -30.52 -41.03
N SER A 25 -46.04 -29.42 -40.98
CA SER A 25 -46.01 -28.36 -42.00
C SER A 25 -44.88 -27.33 -41.80
N LEU A 26 -44.14 -27.43 -40.70
CA LEU A 26 -43.14 -26.45 -40.33
C LEU A 26 -41.87 -26.58 -41.21
N ALA A 27 -41.31 -25.45 -41.64
CA ALA A 27 -40.12 -25.44 -42.48
C ALA A 27 -38.92 -26.07 -41.76
N THR A 28 -38.42 -27.18 -42.30
CA THR A 28 -37.23 -27.89 -41.80
C THR A 28 -35.97 -27.28 -42.43
N ALA A 29 -35.24 -26.49 -41.65
CA ALA A 29 -34.00 -25.87 -42.08
C ALA A 29 -32.96 -25.88 -40.93
N ALA A 30 -31.68 -25.84 -41.30
CA ALA A 30 -30.60 -25.72 -40.32
C ALA A 30 -30.75 -24.41 -39.51
N GLY A 31 -30.41 -24.47 -38.23
CA GLY A 31 -30.41 -23.27 -37.38
C GLY A 31 -31.79 -22.81 -36.91
N LYS A 32 -32.84 -23.61 -37.07
CA LYS A 32 -34.19 -23.29 -36.57
C LYS A 32 -34.46 -23.93 -35.19
N GLY A 33 -35.04 -23.17 -34.27
CA GLY A 33 -35.63 -23.67 -33.03
C GLY A 33 -37.16 -23.71 -33.13
N LEU A 34 -37.81 -24.69 -32.48
CA LEU A 34 -39.27 -24.80 -32.40
C LEU A 34 -39.79 -24.00 -31.20
N TYR A 35 -40.89 -23.27 -31.38
CA TYR A 35 -41.65 -22.66 -30.29
C TYR A 35 -43.15 -22.66 -30.60
N PHE A 36 -43.99 -22.31 -29.63
CA PHE A 36 -45.42 -22.13 -29.83
C PHE A 36 -45.77 -20.64 -29.76
N ALA A 37 -46.28 -20.09 -30.88
CA ALA A 37 -46.75 -18.71 -30.93
C ALA A 37 -48.13 -18.53 -30.26
N GLY A 38 -48.79 -19.64 -29.89
CA GLY A 38 -50.07 -19.73 -29.22
C GLY A 38 -50.45 -21.20 -28.97
N ILE A 39 -51.59 -21.46 -28.32
CA ILE A 39 -52.08 -22.83 -28.06
C ILE A 39 -52.27 -23.55 -29.40
N GLY A 40 -51.51 -24.62 -29.63
CA GLY A 40 -51.62 -25.43 -30.86
C GLY A 40 -50.99 -24.81 -32.11
N ALA A 41 -50.22 -23.72 -31.99
CA ALA A 41 -49.61 -23.00 -33.13
C ALA A 41 -48.07 -23.09 -33.12
N PRO A 42 -47.47 -24.19 -33.60
CA PRO A 42 -46.03 -24.33 -33.70
C PRO A 42 -45.44 -23.38 -34.75
N ALA A 43 -44.29 -22.79 -34.44
CA ALA A 43 -43.53 -21.90 -35.33
C ALA A 43 -42.01 -22.11 -35.15
N THR A 44 -41.20 -21.57 -36.07
CA THR A 44 -39.73 -21.57 -35.93
C THR A 44 -39.17 -20.19 -35.67
N TYR A 45 -38.04 -20.14 -34.98
CA TYR A 45 -37.19 -18.96 -34.84
C TYR A 45 -35.74 -19.29 -35.19
N ASP A 46 -34.91 -18.28 -35.46
CA ASP A 46 -33.49 -18.46 -35.76
C ASP A 46 -32.65 -18.63 -34.50
N LEU A 47 -31.91 -19.73 -34.45
CA LEU A 47 -30.85 -19.97 -33.47
C LEU A 47 -29.54 -19.42 -34.02
N SER A 48 -28.81 -18.63 -33.24
CA SER A 48 -27.45 -18.23 -33.61
C SER A 48 -26.50 -19.43 -33.56
N SER A 49 -25.36 -19.35 -34.25
CA SER A 49 -24.28 -20.33 -34.13
C SER A 49 -23.79 -20.47 -32.69
N PHE A 50 -23.78 -19.36 -31.94
CA PHE A 50 -23.45 -19.33 -30.51
C PHE A 50 -24.40 -20.19 -29.67
N VAL A 51 -25.73 -20.00 -29.80
CA VAL A 51 -26.72 -20.75 -29.01
C VAL A 51 -26.69 -22.24 -29.36
N ARG A 52 -26.46 -22.59 -30.62
CA ARG A 52 -26.28 -24.00 -31.02
C ARG A 52 -25.00 -24.61 -30.44
N GLY A 53 -23.92 -23.84 -30.41
CA GLY A 53 -22.68 -24.25 -29.76
C GLY A 53 -22.88 -24.51 -28.27
N LEU A 54 -23.68 -23.66 -27.61
CA LEU A 54 -24.00 -23.79 -26.19
C LEU A 54 -24.91 -24.99 -25.88
N SER A 55 -25.96 -25.17 -26.68
CA SER A 55 -26.95 -26.24 -26.49
C SER A 55 -26.42 -27.62 -26.90
N GLY A 56 -25.44 -27.68 -27.79
CA GLY A 56 -24.88 -28.91 -28.32
C GLY A 56 -23.78 -29.53 -27.45
N VAL A 57 -23.49 -28.96 -26.28
CA VAL A 57 -22.42 -29.48 -25.42
C VAL A 57 -22.90 -30.71 -24.65
N GLY A 58 -22.13 -31.79 -24.70
CA GLY A 58 -22.51 -33.10 -24.16
C GLY A 58 -22.40 -33.25 -22.64
N ASP A 59 -21.78 -32.30 -21.93
CA ASP A 59 -21.64 -32.33 -20.48
C ASP A 59 -21.51 -30.93 -19.87
N ALA A 60 -21.62 -30.85 -18.54
CA ALA A 60 -21.51 -29.59 -17.81
C ALA A 60 -20.11 -28.96 -17.90
N ALA A 61 -19.05 -29.75 -18.13
CA ALA A 61 -17.68 -29.24 -18.24
C ALA A 61 -17.44 -28.53 -19.58
N GLY A 62 -17.95 -29.10 -20.66
CA GLY A 62 -17.94 -28.47 -21.97
C GLY A 62 -18.84 -27.23 -21.99
N LEU A 63 -19.98 -27.23 -21.28
CA LEU A 63 -20.82 -26.03 -21.17
C LEU A 63 -20.05 -24.89 -20.50
N ARG A 64 -19.39 -25.18 -19.37
CA ARG A 64 -18.52 -24.21 -18.66
C ARG A 64 -17.40 -23.68 -19.55
N THR A 65 -16.77 -24.57 -20.33
CA THR A 65 -15.75 -24.20 -21.31
C THR A 65 -16.30 -23.25 -22.37
N ALA A 66 -17.48 -23.54 -22.92
CA ALA A 66 -18.12 -22.74 -23.96
C ALA A 66 -18.52 -21.33 -23.50
N ILE A 67 -18.91 -21.17 -22.23
CA ILE A 67 -19.27 -19.86 -21.64
C ILE A 67 -18.12 -19.20 -20.88
N ALA A 68 -16.92 -19.80 -20.90
CA ALA A 68 -15.79 -19.40 -20.07
C ALA A 68 -16.16 -19.23 -18.58
N ALA A 69 -17.11 -20.02 -18.08
CA ALA A 69 -17.43 -20.05 -16.66
C ALA A 69 -16.34 -20.83 -15.93
N ALA A 70 -15.93 -20.33 -14.77
CA ALA A 70 -14.93 -20.96 -13.93
C ALA A 70 -15.31 -22.42 -13.63
N GLY A 71 -14.30 -23.30 -13.62
CA GLY A 71 -14.45 -24.67 -13.14
C GLY A 71 -14.72 -24.73 -11.62
N THR A 72 -14.70 -25.92 -11.06
CA THR A 72 -14.85 -26.13 -9.60
C THR A 72 -13.66 -25.60 -8.80
N GLU A 73 -12.50 -25.47 -9.45
CA GLU A 73 -11.37 -24.69 -8.97
C GLU A 73 -11.69 -23.21 -9.21
N GLY A 74 -11.57 -22.37 -8.17
CA GLY A 74 -11.98 -20.96 -8.24
C GLY A 74 -11.35 -20.22 -9.44
N PRO A 75 -12.02 -19.20 -9.99
CA PRO A 75 -11.50 -18.45 -11.14
C PRO A 75 -10.15 -17.80 -10.81
N GLU A 76 -9.10 -18.18 -11.52
CA GLU A 76 -7.80 -17.51 -11.47
C GLU A 76 -7.68 -16.47 -12.59
N ILE A 77 -7.28 -15.26 -12.23
CA ILE A 77 -6.85 -14.24 -13.21
C ILE A 77 -5.35 -14.41 -13.43
N SER A 78 -4.98 -15.17 -14.46
CA SER A 78 -3.58 -15.47 -14.82
C SER A 78 -2.93 -14.45 -15.77
N SER A 79 -3.72 -13.51 -16.29
CA SER A 79 -3.33 -12.42 -17.18
C SER A 79 -3.74 -11.06 -16.62
N PRO A 80 -3.15 -9.93 -17.04
CA PRO A 80 -3.51 -8.63 -16.50
C PRO A 80 -5.02 -8.34 -16.59
N LEU A 81 -5.66 -8.09 -15.45
CA LEU A 81 -7.05 -7.60 -15.42
C LEU A 81 -7.08 -6.18 -15.99
N THR A 82 -7.69 -6.05 -17.16
CA THR A 82 -7.87 -4.75 -17.83
C THR A 82 -9.30 -4.27 -17.64
N VAL A 83 -9.51 -3.30 -16.74
CA VAL A 83 -10.82 -2.67 -16.55
C VAL A 83 -10.94 -1.47 -17.48
N LYS A 84 -11.68 -1.65 -18.57
CA LYS A 84 -12.02 -0.58 -19.52
C LYS A 84 -13.52 -0.30 -19.42
N SER A 85 -13.93 0.81 -18.77
CA SER A 85 -15.11 1.59 -19.18
C SER A 85 -15.44 2.74 -18.21
N GLY A 86 -15.82 3.89 -18.78
CA GLY A 86 -16.55 4.98 -18.10
C GLY A 86 -15.72 5.89 -17.19
N THR A 87 -16.27 7.06 -16.87
CA THR A 87 -15.73 7.95 -15.82
C THR A 87 -15.75 7.17 -14.50
N TYR A 88 -14.57 6.79 -14.00
CA TYR A 88 -14.32 5.99 -12.78
C TYR A 88 -14.57 4.47 -12.91
N PRO A 89 -13.70 3.72 -13.62
CA PRO A 89 -13.69 2.26 -13.48
C PRO A 89 -13.23 1.87 -12.06
N GLU A 90 -13.94 0.93 -11.42
CA GLU A 90 -13.55 0.38 -10.13
C GLU A 90 -13.49 -1.16 -10.15
N ILE A 91 -12.52 -1.72 -9.42
CA ILE A 91 -12.43 -3.15 -9.13
C ILE A 91 -12.91 -3.35 -7.68
N ARG A 92 -14.08 -3.96 -7.49
CA ARG A 92 -14.57 -4.34 -6.16
C ARG A 92 -14.14 -5.78 -5.85
N ILE A 93 -13.26 -5.95 -4.86
CA ILE A 93 -12.87 -7.27 -4.35
C ILE A 93 -13.59 -7.49 -3.02
N ALA A 94 -14.58 -8.39 -3.00
CA ALA A 94 -15.27 -8.82 -1.78
C ALA A 94 -14.81 -10.24 -1.44
N THR A 95 -14.34 -10.43 -0.20
CA THR A 95 -14.10 -11.77 0.36
C THR A 95 -15.22 -12.10 1.33
N THR A 96 -15.84 -13.26 1.17
CA THR A 96 -16.77 -13.80 2.18
C THR A 96 -15.96 -14.69 3.10
N VAL A 97 -15.90 -14.36 4.39
CA VAL A 97 -15.35 -15.27 5.41
C VAL A 97 -16.50 -15.61 6.36
N ASP A 98 -16.86 -16.88 6.42
CA ASP A 98 -17.67 -17.53 7.46
C ASP A 98 -18.99 -16.84 7.91
N GLY A 99 -19.75 -16.28 6.96
CA GLY A 99 -21.17 -15.97 7.18
C GLY A 99 -21.48 -14.81 8.12
N THR A 100 -20.48 -14.09 8.65
CA THR A 100 -20.66 -12.81 9.33
C THR A 100 -20.13 -11.67 8.45
N PRO A 101 -20.92 -10.63 8.15
CA PRO A 101 -20.47 -9.55 7.28
C PRO A 101 -19.56 -8.60 8.06
N ASP A 102 -18.30 -8.97 8.24
CA ASP A 102 -17.27 -8.01 8.63
C ASP A 102 -16.69 -7.36 7.36
N GLN A 103 -17.36 -6.30 6.90
CA GLN A 103 -17.04 -5.53 5.69
C GLN A 103 -15.76 -4.65 5.85
N ARG A 104 -14.61 -5.18 6.28
CA ARG A 104 -13.40 -4.35 6.47
C ARG A 104 -12.04 -4.96 6.10
N ALA A 105 -11.97 -5.98 5.24
CA ALA A 105 -10.67 -6.52 4.83
C ALA A 105 -10.53 -6.67 3.31
N PHE A 106 -10.05 -5.61 2.64
CA PHE A 106 -9.33 -5.75 1.38
C PHE A 106 -7.96 -6.35 1.70
N LYS A 107 -7.78 -7.65 1.50
CA LYS A 107 -6.55 -8.39 1.82
C LYS A 107 -5.90 -8.91 0.53
N ILE A 108 -4.83 -8.25 0.09
CA ILE A 108 -3.95 -8.80 -0.96
C ILE A 108 -2.89 -9.68 -0.27
N ILE A 109 -2.94 -10.99 -0.50
CA ILE A 109 -1.95 -11.95 0.01
C ILE A 109 -0.97 -12.27 -1.12
N ILE A 110 0.32 -12.13 -0.85
CA ILE A 110 1.36 -12.67 -1.73
C ILE A 110 1.92 -13.90 -1.06
N ASP A 111 1.42 -15.05 -1.47
CA ASP A 111 1.83 -16.35 -0.95
C ASP A 111 3.07 -16.86 -1.69
N HIS A 112 4.19 -16.13 -1.57
CA HIS A 112 5.50 -16.64 -2.00
C HIS A 112 6.63 -15.90 -1.26
N PRO A 113 7.62 -16.60 -0.66
CA PRO A 113 8.65 -16.01 0.21
C PRO A 113 9.65 -15.08 -0.49
N ARG A 114 9.44 -14.77 -1.77
CA ARG A 114 10.34 -13.96 -2.61
C ARG A 114 9.60 -12.95 -3.51
N ARG A 115 8.30 -12.72 -3.31
CA ARG A 115 7.52 -11.78 -4.16
C ARG A 115 7.07 -10.57 -3.36
N LEU A 116 7.20 -9.39 -3.97
CA LEU A 116 6.81 -8.09 -3.44
C LEU A 116 5.40 -7.73 -3.91
N LEU A 117 4.61 -7.06 -3.06
CA LEU A 117 3.38 -6.40 -3.50
C LEU A 117 3.77 -5.07 -4.14
N ALA A 118 4.07 -5.13 -5.43
CA ALA A 118 4.34 -3.94 -6.23
C ALA A 118 3.02 -3.37 -6.74
N ILE A 119 2.45 -2.42 -6.00
CA ILE A 119 1.42 -1.53 -6.54
C ILE A 119 2.17 -0.36 -7.20
N GLN A 120 2.45 -0.49 -8.50
CA GLN A 120 3.15 0.52 -9.29
C GLN A 120 2.16 1.23 -10.23
N ALA A 121 1.94 2.52 -10.02
CA ALA A 121 1.35 3.37 -11.05
C ALA A 121 2.45 3.76 -12.04
N THR A 122 2.22 3.56 -13.33
CA THR A 122 3.07 4.11 -14.40
C THR A 122 2.24 5.16 -15.11
N SER A 123 2.73 6.39 -15.21
CA SER A 123 2.09 7.42 -16.04
C SER A 123 2.94 7.69 -17.27
N ASP A 124 2.27 7.85 -18.42
CA ASP A 124 2.92 8.22 -19.69
C ASP A 124 3.11 9.74 -19.80
N PHE A 125 2.60 10.51 -18.83
CA PHE A 125 2.73 11.96 -18.74
C PHE A 125 3.23 12.35 -17.35
N GLY A 126 4.31 13.14 -17.32
CA GLY A 126 4.98 13.57 -16.09
C GLY A 126 4.06 14.35 -15.13
N SER A 127 4.33 14.19 -13.83
CA SER A 127 3.63 14.77 -12.65
C SER A 127 2.26 14.13 -12.35
N TYR A 128 1.96 13.45 -11.25
CA TYR A 128 2.56 13.18 -9.93
C TYR A 128 2.07 11.78 -9.52
N ILE A 129 2.94 10.86 -9.09
CA ILE A 129 2.51 9.61 -8.46
C ILE A 129 2.54 9.82 -6.94
N ARG A 130 1.38 9.85 -6.29
CA ARG A 130 1.28 9.69 -4.84
C ARG A 130 1.32 8.19 -4.57
N ASN A 131 2.38 7.66 -3.97
CA ASN A 131 2.47 6.24 -3.64
C ASN A 131 1.33 5.87 -2.67
N ILE A 132 0.31 5.18 -3.19
CA ILE A 132 -0.92 4.83 -2.48
C ILE A 132 -0.62 3.65 -1.55
N ILE A 133 -0.23 3.97 -0.33
CA ILE A 133 -0.78 3.29 0.84
C ILE A 133 -1.55 4.35 1.61
N GLN A 134 -2.76 4.66 1.12
CA GLN A 134 -3.70 5.52 1.84
C GLN A 134 -4.70 4.60 2.54
N PHE A 135 -4.50 4.34 3.84
CA PHE A 135 -5.52 3.72 4.66
C PHE A 135 -6.56 4.79 5.04
N GLY A 136 -7.83 4.54 4.71
CA GLY A 136 -8.95 5.47 4.90
C GLY A 136 -9.36 5.69 6.37
N HIS A 137 -10.03 6.83 6.57
CA HIS A 137 -10.62 7.47 7.77
C HIS A 137 -9.84 7.56 9.10
N ASP A 138 -8.72 6.84 9.28
CA ASP A 138 -7.82 7.01 10.44
C ASP A 138 -6.31 6.95 10.07
N GLY A 139 -5.97 6.89 8.77
CA GLY A 139 -4.69 7.38 8.21
C GLY A 139 -3.39 6.71 8.68
N GLN A 140 -3.43 5.53 9.30
CA GLN A 140 -2.23 4.90 9.86
C GLN A 140 -1.48 4.03 8.83
N ILE A 141 -0.19 4.30 8.61
CA ILE A 141 0.73 3.38 7.92
C ILE A 141 1.35 2.44 8.96
N SER A 142 1.10 1.13 8.85
CA SER A 142 1.65 0.10 9.75
C SER A 142 2.56 -0.85 8.98
N ALA A 143 3.75 -1.12 9.51
CA ALA A 143 4.74 -2.04 8.92
C ALA A 143 5.20 -3.06 9.97
N ALA A 144 5.38 -4.32 9.56
CA ALA A 144 5.91 -5.37 10.43
C ALA A 144 7.43 -5.22 10.68
N GLY A 145 8.12 -4.43 9.87
CA GLY A 145 9.52 -4.05 10.02
C GLY A 145 9.70 -2.54 9.87
N ASP A 146 10.88 -2.10 9.43
CA ASP A 146 11.19 -0.67 9.35
C ASP A 146 10.47 0.05 8.20
N ILE A 147 10.11 1.31 8.44
CA ILE A 147 9.78 2.26 7.39
C ILE A 147 11.10 2.93 6.98
N SER A 148 11.61 2.57 5.80
CA SER A 148 12.89 3.09 5.28
C SER A 148 12.69 4.14 4.19
N ILE A 149 13.57 5.15 4.17
CA ILE A 149 13.64 6.18 3.12
C ILE A 149 15.04 6.13 2.52
N SER A 150 15.14 5.74 1.26
CA SER A 150 16.42 5.67 0.54
C SER A 150 16.38 6.53 -0.72
N LYS A 151 17.43 7.34 -0.89
CA LYS A 151 17.73 8.14 -2.08
C LYS A 151 19.26 8.23 -2.23
N PRO A 152 19.79 8.56 -3.42
CA PRO A 152 21.24 8.66 -3.64
C PRO A 152 21.95 9.58 -2.62
N PRO A 153 23.27 9.39 -2.40
CA PRO A 153 24.10 10.35 -1.66
C PRO A 153 23.93 11.78 -2.19
N GLY A 154 24.07 12.78 -1.33
CA GLY A 154 23.89 14.18 -1.74
C GLY A 154 22.44 14.63 -1.89
N THR A 155 21.46 13.85 -1.41
CA THR A 155 20.04 14.21 -1.48
C THR A 155 19.38 14.19 -0.11
N ASN A 156 18.46 15.13 0.11
CA ASN A 156 17.64 15.15 1.34
C ASN A 156 16.67 13.95 1.36
N ARG A 157 16.58 13.31 2.52
CA ARG A 157 15.67 12.19 2.80
C ARG A 157 14.86 12.55 4.03
N SER A 158 13.56 12.79 3.86
CA SER A 158 12.72 13.34 4.93
C SER A 158 11.43 12.56 5.13
N PHE A 159 11.07 12.41 6.40
CA PHE A 159 9.69 12.27 6.83
C PHE A 159 9.13 13.68 7.08
N SER A 160 7.99 14.03 6.48
CA SER A 160 7.46 15.39 6.48
C SER A 160 6.04 15.43 7.02
N ILE A 161 5.76 16.42 7.85
CA ILE A 161 4.47 16.66 8.49
C ILE A 161 3.88 17.93 7.90
N TYR A 162 2.69 17.81 7.32
CA TYR A 162 1.99 18.88 6.62
C TYR A 162 0.74 19.31 7.37
N SER A 163 0.40 20.59 7.24
CA SER A 163 -0.91 21.13 7.61
C SER A 163 -1.48 21.81 6.38
N ASP A 164 -2.65 21.35 5.91
CA ASP A 164 -3.33 21.87 4.72
C ASP A 164 -2.42 21.93 3.46
N GLY A 165 -1.66 20.86 3.24
CA GLY A 165 -0.74 20.77 2.09
C GLY A 165 0.55 21.60 2.21
N ILE A 166 0.74 22.34 3.30
CA ILE A 166 1.94 23.14 3.58
C ILE A 166 2.84 22.41 4.59
N PRO A 167 4.15 22.24 4.33
CA PRO A 167 5.04 21.56 5.27
C PRO A 167 5.21 22.41 6.52
N ARG A 168 5.17 21.78 7.69
CA ARG A 168 5.37 22.44 9.00
C ARG A 168 6.60 21.93 9.72
N TRP A 169 6.80 20.63 9.64
CA TRP A 169 7.94 19.96 10.24
C TRP A 169 8.50 18.94 9.26
N SER A 170 9.81 18.71 9.32
CA SER A 170 10.37 17.49 8.78
C SER A 170 11.45 16.93 9.69
N VAL A 171 11.55 15.61 9.69
CA VAL A 171 12.65 14.85 10.28
C VAL A 171 13.43 14.27 9.11
N SER A 172 14.70 14.66 8.97
CA SER A 172 15.43 14.37 7.73
C SER A 172 16.91 14.10 7.92
N ALA A 173 17.47 13.29 7.03
CA ALA A 173 18.88 13.35 6.71
C ALA A 173 19.13 14.43 5.62
N ASN A 174 20.15 15.27 5.83
CA ASN A 174 20.51 16.34 4.91
C ASN A 174 21.18 15.81 3.62
N SER A 175 21.54 16.73 2.72
CA SER A 175 22.18 16.44 1.43
C SER A 175 23.70 16.28 1.52
N GLY A 176 24.23 15.85 2.67
CA GLY A 176 25.65 15.49 2.78
C GLY A 176 26.02 14.39 1.78
N SER A 177 27.17 14.54 1.12
CA SER A 177 27.72 13.49 0.26
C SER A 177 28.36 12.40 1.13
N GLU A 178 28.06 11.13 0.84
CA GLU A 178 28.63 9.99 1.57
C GLU A 178 30.06 9.74 1.07
N GLY A 179 31.03 10.43 1.67
CA GLY A 179 32.45 10.45 1.26
C GLY A 179 33.33 9.37 1.90
N GLY A 180 32.76 8.53 2.76
CA GLY A 180 33.50 7.55 3.57
C GLY A 180 34.00 8.12 4.90
N GLY A 181 34.58 7.29 5.77
CA GLY A 181 35.14 7.75 7.05
C GLY A 181 34.14 8.43 7.99
N ASN A 182 32.87 8.03 7.95
CA ASN A 182 31.73 8.66 8.64
C ASN A 182 31.37 10.08 8.16
N THR A 183 32.01 10.58 7.10
CA THR A 183 31.59 11.81 6.42
C THR A 183 30.40 11.52 5.53
N GLY A 184 29.29 12.22 5.74
CA GLY A 184 28.03 11.87 5.11
C GLY A 184 26.90 12.82 5.47
N SER A 185 25.68 12.32 5.30
CA SER A 185 24.48 13.05 5.67
C SER A 185 24.24 13.07 7.18
N ASP A 186 23.91 14.25 7.68
CA ASP A 186 23.59 14.53 9.08
C ASP A 186 22.08 14.50 9.32
N PHE A 187 21.67 14.38 10.57
CA PHE A 187 20.26 14.32 10.95
C PHE A 187 19.74 15.67 11.46
N GLY A 188 18.51 16.03 11.08
CA GLY A 188 17.90 17.29 11.48
C GLY A 188 16.39 17.22 11.69
N ILE A 189 15.90 18.03 12.63
CA ILE A 189 14.49 18.39 12.79
C ILE A 189 14.30 19.83 12.32
N ASN A 190 13.55 19.99 11.23
CA ASN A 190 13.38 21.24 10.50
C ASN A 190 12.01 21.86 10.73
N ARG A 191 11.96 23.19 10.70
CA ARG A 191 10.73 23.99 10.80
C ARG A 191 10.46 24.77 9.53
N PHE A 192 9.18 24.99 9.25
CA PHE A 192 8.73 25.75 8.09
C PHE A 192 7.66 26.79 8.48
N SER A 193 7.57 27.87 7.71
CA SER A 193 6.65 28.99 7.90
C SER A 193 5.20 28.62 7.56
N ASP A 194 4.27 29.54 7.81
CA ASP A 194 2.88 29.41 7.36
C ASP A 194 2.72 29.33 5.84
N ASN A 195 3.71 29.82 5.10
CA ASN A 195 3.76 29.75 3.64
C ASN A 195 4.60 28.57 3.13
N GLY A 196 5.19 27.78 4.03
CA GLY A 196 6.04 26.63 3.69
C GLY A 196 7.52 26.96 3.51
N ASP A 197 7.95 28.17 3.83
CA ASP A 197 9.37 28.57 3.76
C ASP A 197 10.17 27.90 4.85
N TYR A 198 11.41 27.50 4.55
CA TYR A 198 12.29 26.91 5.56
C TYR A 198 12.74 27.94 6.59
N LEU A 199 12.44 27.69 7.87
CA LEU A 199 12.79 28.58 9.00
C LEU A 199 14.08 28.16 9.72
N GLY A 200 14.66 27.01 9.36
CA GLY A 200 15.87 26.48 10.00
C GLY A 200 15.70 25.12 10.67
N THR A 201 16.83 24.56 11.10
CA THR A 201 16.92 23.33 11.89
C THR A 201 16.92 23.65 13.37
N SER A 202 15.92 23.17 14.11
CA SER A 202 15.86 23.33 15.57
C SER A 202 16.87 22.43 16.29
N MET A 203 16.98 21.17 15.85
CA MET A 203 17.91 20.18 16.39
C MET A 203 18.68 19.55 15.25
N PHE A 204 20.00 19.62 15.31
CA PHE A 204 20.92 19.05 14.34
C PHE A 204 21.84 18.04 15.03
N ILE A 205 22.09 16.90 14.39
CA ILE A 205 23.02 15.88 14.87
C ILE A 205 24.04 15.61 13.77
N ASP A 206 25.29 15.95 14.05
CA ASP A 206 26.41 15.61 13.19
C ASP A 206 26.65 14.10 13.26
N ARG A 207 26.59 13.41 12.12
CA ARG A 207 26.69 11.95 12.07
C ARG A 207 28.09 11.45 12.46
N GLY A 208 29.12 12.20 12.10
CA GLY A 208 30.52 11.82 12.31
C GLY A 208 30.94 11.87 13.78
N THR A 209 30.42 12.87 14.51
CA THR A 209 30.79 13.17 15.91
C THR A 209 29.70 12.82 16.92
N GLY A 210 28.45 12.71 16.49
CA GLY A 210 27.29 12.57 17.37
C GLY A 210 26.91 13.85 18.12
N LEU A 211 27.53 14.99 17.80
CA LEU A 211 27.24 16.26 18.46
C LEU A 211 25.81 16.72 18.14
N ILE A 212 25.03 16.97 19.18
CA ILE A 212 23.68 17.52 19.07
C ILE A 212 23.73 19.03 19.29
N THR A 213 23.23 19.80 18.33
CA THR A 213 23.10 21.25 18.39
C THR A 213 21.63 21.66 18.46
N MET A 214 21.26 22.45 19.49
CA MET A 214 19.92 23.02 19.68
C MET A 214 19.94 24.51 19.35
N SER A 215 19.65 24.87 18.10
CA SER A 215 19.89 26.22 17.56
C SER A 215 19.02 27.32 18.19
N GLY A 216 17.86 26.96 18.75
CA GLY A 216 16.93 27.89 19.42
C GLY A 216 17.05 27.90 20.95
N GLY A 217 18.03 27.20 21.52
CA GLY A 217 18.15 26.95 22.96
C GLY A 217 17.34 25.74 23.44
N LEU A 218 17.45 25.44 24.74
CA LEU A 218 16.73 24.36 25.42
C LEU A 218 16.07 24.91 26.69
N THR A 219 14.75 24.77 26.78
CA THR A 219 14.01 24.93 28.03
C THR A 219 13.63 23.55 28.54
N SER A 220 13.98 23.22 29.78
CA SER A 220 13.65 21.94 30.41
C SER A 220 12.73 22.14 31.61
N ASP A 221 11.74 21.26 31.77
CA ASP A 221 10.80 21.26 32.91
C ASP A 221 11.52 20.89 34.23
N GLY A 222 12.59 20.09 34.13
CA GLY A 222 13.48 19.75 35.23
C GLY A 222 14.91 20.29 35.04
N PRO A 223 15.82 20.03 35.99
CA PRO A 223 17.22 20.43 35.86
C PRO A 223 17.92 19.69 34.72
N VAL A 224 18.73 20.41 33.95
CA VAL A 224 19.64 19.81 32.97
C VAL A 224 20.75 19.09 33.73
N ARG A 225 20.84 17.77 33.54
CA ARG A 225 21.91 16.95 34.12
C ARG A 225 23.14 17.04 33.24
N TYR A 226 24.25 17.45 33.82
CA TYR A 226 25.57 17.36 33.23
C TYR A 226 26.27 16.08 33.71
N ARG A 227 27.37 15.74 33.04
CA ARG A 227 28.24 14.64 33.49
C ARG A 227 28.99 15.11 34.75
N VAL A 228 29.06 14.22 35.74
CA VAL A 228 29.70 14.49 37.04
C VAL A 228 31.05 13.78 37.04
N TYR A 229 32.11 14.52 37.36
CA TYR A 229 33.45 14.00 37.53
C TYR A 229 33.97 14.32 38.94
N THR A 230 35.01 13.62 39.35
CA THR A 230 35.88 14.08 40.43
C THR A 230 37.01 14.89 39.82
N ARG A 231 37.77 15.66 40.62
CA ARG A 231 38.97 16.36 40.10
C ARG A 231 39.96 15.42 39.40
N GLY A 232 40.09 14.18 39.87
CA GLY A 232 41.00 13.18 39.27
C GLY A 232 40.41 12.35 38.13
N THR A 233 39.10 12.48 37.86
CA THR A 233 38.46 11.79 36.73
C THR A 233 37.94 12.77 35.67
N LEU A 234 38.22 14.06 35.84
CA LEU A 234 37.87 15.07 34.86
C LEU A 234 38.73 14.88 33.60
N PRO A 235 38.12 14.73 32.42
CA PRO A 235 38.86 14.44 31.20
C PRO A 235 39.79 15.61 30.83
N THR A 236 40.92 15.29 30.18
CA THR A 236 41.86 16.29 29.70
C THR A 236 41.15 17.30 28.77
N PRO A 237 41.29 18.62 29.00
CA PRO A 237 40.73 19.64 28.11
C PRO A 237 41.20 19.46 26.67
N ALA A 238 40.26 19.46 25.74
CA ALA A 238 40.53 19.44 24.30
C ALA A 238 39.42 20.21 23.56
N ALA A 239 39.66 20.55 22.29
CA ALA A 239 38.69 21.24 21.44
C ALA A 239 37.33 20.52 21.33
N PHE A 240 37.34 19.17 21.41
CA PHE A 240 36.13 18.35 21.37
C PHE A 240 35.49 18.11 22.76
N THR A 241 36.08 18.64 23.83
CA THR A 241 35.58 18.57 25.20
C THR A 241 34.99 19.90 25.67
N VAL A 242 34.81 20.88 24.77
CA VAL A 242 34.16 22.15 25.08
C VAL A 242 32.73 21.87 25.54
N GLY A 243 32.45 22.21 26.79
CA GLY A 243 31.20 21.88 27.44
C GLY A 243 31.25 22.11 28.94
N TRP A 244 30.14 21.78 29.60
CA TRP A 244 29.97 21.97 31.03
C TRP A 244 29.99 20.65 31.79
N ALA A 245 30.51 20.68 33.01
CA ALA A 245 30.54 19.52 33.89
C ALA A 245 30.34 19.93 35.36
N GLN A 246 29.88 18.99 36.20
CA GLN A 246 30.16 19.08 37.64
C GLN A 246 31.51 18.46 37.91
N VAL A 247 32.23 19.10 38.82
CA VAL A 247 33.38 18.49 39.46
C VAL A 247 33.15 18.47 40.95
N SER A 248 33.16 17.29 41.56
CA SER A 248 33.23 17.17 43.01
C SER A 248 34.59 17.67 43.49
N ASN A 249 34.58 18.67 44.38
CA ASN A 249 35.76 19.16 45.04
C ASN A 249 35.88 18.47 46.41
N PRO A 250 36.83 17.54 46.60
CA PRO A 250 37.01 16.84 47.86
C PRO A 250 37.55 17.75 48.98
N GLU A 251 38.21 18.86 48.65
CA GLU A 251 38.79 19.79 49.62
C GLU A 251 37.77 20.77 50.21
N SER A 252 36.74 21.16 49.44
CA SER A 252 35.65 22.01 49.92
C SER A 252 34.37 21.24 50.26
N GLY A 253 34.31 19.94 49.94
CA GLY A 253 33.13 19.08 50.13
C GLY A 253 31.94 19.43 49.21
N LYS A 254 32.14 20.34 48.24
CA LYS A 254 31.08 20.83 47.33
C LYS A 254 31.37 20.43 45.89
N SER A 255 30.32 20.12 45.14
CA SER A 255 30.43 19.95 43.68
C SER A 255 30.20 21.29 43.00
N LEU A 256 31.15 21.71 42.16
CA LEU A 256 31.13 22.98 41.46
C LEU A 256 30.89 22.78 39.97
N PHE A 257 30.23 23.74 39.35
CA PHE A 257 30.01 23.75 37.91
C PHE A 257 31.21 24.41 37.22
N VAL A 258 31.73 23.76 36.19
CA VAL A 258 32.93 24.18 35.46
C VAL A 258 32.64 24.10 33.96
N TYR A 259 33.35 24.91 33.17
CA TYR A 259 33.32 24.82 31.71
C TYR A 259 34.73 24.59 31.15
N CYS A 260 34.80 23.84 30.05
CA CYS A 260 36.04 23.68 29.28
C CYS A 260 36.07 24.73 28.18
N ASN A 261 37.13 25.56 28.14
CA ASN A 261 37.33 26.58 27.11
C ASN A 261 38.12 26.07 25.89
N GLY A 262 38.35 24.75 25.80
CA GLY A 262 39.15 24.09 24.77
C GLY A 262 40.62 23.87 25.14
N THR A 263 41.13 24.55 26.18
CA THR A 263 42.52 24.43 26.66
C THR A 263 42.62 24.12 28.16
N ALA A 264 41.63 24.53 28.96
CA ALA A 264 41.56 24.30 30.39
C ALA A 264 40.11 24.11 30.86
N TRP A 265 39.93 23.44 31.99
CA TRP A 265 38.71 23.51 32.79
C TRP A 265 38.78 24.71 33.73
N VAL A 266 37.69 25.47 33.78
CA VAL A 266 37.63 26.75 34.50
C VAL A 266 36.35 26.79 35.33
N TYR A 267 36.45 27.31 36.55
CA TYR A 267 35.28 27.66 37.36
C TYR A 267 34.55 28.86 36.75
N ILE A 268 33.30 29.10 37.18
CA ILE A 268 32.50 30.22 36.69
C ILE A 268 33.17 31.58 36.97
N ASP A 269 33.95 31.69 38.04
CA ASP A 269 34.70 32.90 38.38
C ASP A 269 35.98 33.13 37.54
N GLY A 270 36.29 32.23 36.62
CA GLY A 270 37.46 32.32 35.74
C GLY A 270 38.74 31.68 36.31
N SER A 271 38.70 31.14 37.54
CA SER A 271 39.85 30.45 38.10
C SER A 271 40.04 29.04 37.50
N ALA A 272 41.28 28.61 37.33
CA ALA A 272 41.60 27.33 36.71
C ALA A 272 41.31 26.15 37.65
N VAL A 273 40.73 25.08 37.10
CA VAL A 273 40.54 23.81 37.81
C VAL A 273 41.81 22.97 37.63
N THR A 274 42.49 22.67 38.74
CA THR A 274 43.65 21.77 38.69
C THR A 274 43.15 20.32 38.61
N ILE A 275 43.48 19.61 37.54
CA ILE A 275 43.26 18.16 37.46
C ILE A 275 44.30 17.51 38.39
N ALA A 276 43.84 16.66 39.31
CA ALA A 276 44.71 15.95 40.25
C ALA A 276 45.05 14.56 39.71
#